data_AF-A0A1V3XCD5-F1
#
_entry.id   AF-A0A1V3XCD5-F1
#
_cell.length_a   1.000
_cell.length_b   1.000
_cell.length_c   1.000
_cell.angle_alpha   90.00
_cell.angle_beta   90.00
_cell.angle_gamma   90.00
#
_symmetry.space_group_name_H-M   'P 1'
#
loop_
_entity.id
_entity.type
_entity.pdbx_description
1 polymer ?
#
loop_
_entity_poly.entity_id
_entity_poly.type
_entity_poly.pdbx_seq_one_letter_code
_entity_poly.pdbx_strand_id
1 'polypeptide(L)'
;MKHAGAPWELGLAETQQTLLLNGLRDRIVVQVDGQLKTGRDVMIAALLGAEEFGFSTAPLVVAGCIMMRVCHLDTCPVGVATQNPVLRERFTGKAEFVENFFMFIAEEVREYMAQLASAPSTRPSARSDRWTPPWRGPTGRRTAWI
;
A
#
# COMPACT_ATOMS: atom_id res chain seq x y z
N MET A 1 -5.32 14.10 16.72
CA MET A 1 -5.62 13.77 15.30
C MET A 1 -7.05 13.26 15.15
N LYS A 2 -8.06 14.13 15.26
CA LYS A 2 -9.48 13.72 15.08
C LYS A 2 -10.28 14.66 14.16
N HIS A 3 -9.71 15.81 13.80
CA HIS A 3 -10.47 16.93 13.22
C HIS A 3 -9.79 17.56 11.99
N ALA A 4 -8.77 16.89 11.44
CA ALA A 4 -8.03 17.37 10.27
C ALA A 4 -7.75 16.20 9.33
N GLY A 5 -7.81 16.48 8.04
CA GLY A 5 -7.72 15.48 6.97
C GLY A 5 -9.09 15.11 6.39
N ALA A 6 -9.06 14.51 5.19
CA ALA A 6 -10.20 13.93 4.50
C ALA A 6 -9.86 12.48 4.11
N PRO A 7 -10.86 11.65 3.77
CA PRO A 7 -10.61 10.31 3.23
C PRO A 7 -9.74 10.37 1.97
N TRP A 8 -8.78 9.46 1.86
CA TRP A 8 -7.83 9.43 0.74
C TRP A 8 -8.55 9.16 -0.59
N GLU A 9 -9.69 8.50 -0.57
CA GLU A 9 -10.50 8.18 -1.75
C GLU A 9 -10.93 9.45 -2.50
N LEU A 10 -11.32 10.50 -1.76
CA LEU A 10 -11.73 11.77 -2.34
C LEU A 10 -10.54 12.51 -2.93
N GLY A 11 -9.47 12.68 -2.14
CA GLY A 11 -8.28 13.39 -2.59
C GLY A 11 -7.58 12.71 -3.76
N LEU A 12 -7.55 11.37 -3.78
CA LEU A 12 -6.96 10.59 -4.86
C LEU A 12 -7.75 10.75 -6.16
N ALA A 13 -9.08 10.62 -6.09
CA ALA A 13 -9.95 10.79 -7.26
C ALA A 13 -9.87 12.21 -7.84
N GLU A 14 -9.88 13.23 -6.98
CA GLU A 14 -9.75 14.63 -7.40
C GLU A 14 -8.37 14.91 -8.01
N THR A 15 -7.30 14.36 -7.43
CA THR A 15 -5.94 14.45 -7.98
C THR A 15 -5.88 13.81 -9.36
N GLN A 16 -6.41 12.60 -9.51
CA GLN A 16 -6.48 11.90 -10.80
C GLN A 16 -7.19 12.74 -11.86
N GLN A 17 -8.38 13.27 -11.54
CA GLN A 17 -9.17 14.11 -12.44
C GLN A 17 -8.44 15.39 -12.81
N THR A 18 -7.86 16.09 -11.83
CA THR A 18 -7.14 17.35 -12.03
C THR A 18 -5.92 17.15 -12.93
N LEU A 19 -5.15 16.09 -12.72
CA LEU A 19 -3.98 15.80 -13.54
C LEU A 19 -4.35 15.44 -14.98
N LEU A 20 -5.47 14.73 -15.18
CA LEU A 20 -5.97 14.42 -16.52
C LEU A 20 -6.43 15.68 -17.25
N LEU A 21 -7.22 16.54 -16.59
CA LEU A 21 -7.73 17.79 -17.16
C LEU A 21 -6.60 18.73 -17.60
N ASN A 22 -5.45 18.69 -16.92
CA ASN A 22 -4.30 19.54 -17.23
C ASN A 22 -3.26 18.86 -18.13
N GLY A 23 -3.48 17.64 -18.60
CA GLY A 23 -2.52 16.91 -19.42
C GLY A 23 -1.18 16.66 -18.70
N LEU A 24 -1.22 16.47 -17.37
CA LEU A 24 -0.06 16.24 -16.52
C LEU A 24 0.02 14.82 -15.97
N ARG A 25 -1.05 14.02 -16.12
CA ARG A 25 -1.16 12.71 -15.49
C ARG A 25 -0.06 11.75 -15.91
N ASP A 26 0.49 11.92 -17.10
CA ASP A 26 1.53 11.07 -17.64
C ASP A 26 2.93 11.36 -17.07
N ARG A 27 3.12 12.51 -16.42
CA ARG A 27 4.40 13.04 -15.96
C ARG A 27 4.77 12.67 -14.53
N ILE A 28 3.80 12.18 -13.74
CA ILE A 28 4.00 11.87 -12.32
C ILE A 28 3.44 10.50 -11.98
N VAL A 29 4.01 9.91 -10.92
CA VAL A 29 3.48 8.74 -10.24
C VAL A 29 2.67 9.23 -9.05
N VAL A 30 1.44 8.74 -8.91
CA VAL A 30 0.57 9.10 -7.78
C VAL A 30 0.64 7.99 -6.74
N GLN A 31 1.19 8.30 -5.58
CA GLN A 31 1.23 7.40 -4.43
C GLN A 31 0.08 7.72 -3.47
N VAL A 32 -0.51 6.69 -2.86
CA VAL A 32 -1.49 6.84 -1.79
C VAL A 32 -1.10 6.01 -0.57
N ASP A 33 -1.31 6.57 0.61
CA ASP A 33 -1.32 5.86 1.88
C ASP A 33 -2.57 6.26 2.68
N GLY A 34 -2.77 5.63 3.84
CA GLY A 34 -3.93 5.95 4.69
C GLY A 34 -4.68 4.71 5.16
N GLN A 35 -4.07 3.96 6.07
CA GLN A 35 -4.63 2.73 6.64
C GLN A 35 -5.00 1.64 5.62
N LEU A 36 -4.26 1.53 4.52
CA LEU A 36 -4.31 0.35 3.66
C LEU A 36 -3.90 -0.89 4.47
N LYS A 37 -4.70 -1.94 4.44
CA LYS A 37 -4.47 -3.19 5.20
C LYS A 37 -4.64 -4.44 4.36
N THR A 38 -5.34 -4.35 3.22
CA THR A 38 -5.74 -5.49 2.40
C THR A 38 -5.41 -5.24 0.92
N GLY A 39 -5.34 -6.31 0.14
CA GLY A 39 -5.30 -6.25 -1.32
C GLY A 39 -6.55 -5.60 -1.91
N ARG A 40 -7.71 -5.67 -1.25
CA ARG A 40 -8.89 -4.92 -1.67
C ARG A 40 -8.67 -3.42 -1.63
N ASP A 41 -8.04 -2.91 -0.56
CA ASP A 41 -7.75 -1.47 -0.44
C ASP A 41 -6.82 -1.01 -1.57
N VAL A 42 -5.81 -1.83 -1.88
CA VAL A 42 -4.89 -1.62 -3.02
C VAL A 42 -5.68 -1.56 -4.34
N MET A 43 -6.59 -2.51 -4.58
CA MET A 43 -7.40 -2.54 -5.80
C MET A 43 -8.31 -1.30 -5.94
N ILE A 44 -8.94 -0.86 -4.85
CA ILE A 44 -9.76 0.36 -4.86
C ILE A 44 -8.90 1.59 -5.18
N ALA A 45 -7.76 1.73 -4.51
CA ALA A 45 -6.83 2.82 -4.77
C ALA A 45 -6.30 2.80 -6.22
N ALA A 46 -5.98 1.62 -6.77
CA ALA A 46 -5.59 1.46 -8.17
C ALA A 46 -6.66 1.96 -9.14
N LEU A 47 -7.93 1.59 -8.88
CA LEU A 47 -9.07 2.01 -9.69
C LEU A 47 -9.32 3.52 -9.62
N LEU A 48 -9.02 4.15 -8.48
CA LEU A 48 -9.09 5.60 -8.28
C LEU A 48 -7.90 6.37 -8.88
N GLY A 49 -6.86 5.67 -9.36
CA GLY A 49 -5.76 6.27 -10.12
C GLY A 49 -4.41 6.30 -9.43
N ALA A 50 -4.27 5.70 -8.24
CA ALA A 50 -2.96 5.50 -7.62
C ALA A 50 -2.13 4.50 -8.42
N GLU A 51 -0.81 4.69 -8.43
CA GLU A 51 0.20 3.80 -9.02
C GLU A 51 1.15 3.22 -7.96
N GLU A 52 1.23 3.82 -6.77
CA GLU A 52 2.04 3.33 -5.65
C GLU A 52 1.23 3.35 -4.34
N PHE A 53 1.57 2.43 -3.43
CA PHE A 53 0.80 2.19 -2.20
C PHE A 53 1.69 2.20 -0.97
N GLY A 54 1.47 3.15 -0.08
CA GLY A 54 2.14 3.24 1.20
C GLY A 54 1.41 2.45 2.28
N PHE A 55 2.15 1.59 2.98
CA PHE A 55 1.68 0.88 4.16
C PHE A 55 2.50 1.30 5.37
N SER A 56 1.83 1.69 6.45
CA SER A 56 2.50 2.16 7.68
C SER A 56 2.08 1.31 8.88
N THR A 57 0.83 1.44 9.32
CA THR A 57 0.37 0.77 10.55
C THR A 57 0.33 -0.75 10.42
N ALA A 58 -0.10 -1.30 9.27
CA ALA A 58 -0.19 -2.76 9.10
C ALA A 58 1.18 -3.45 9.19
N PRO A 59 2.24 -3.01 8.48
CA PRO A 59 3.60 -3.53 8.68
C PRO A 59 4.10 -3.39 10.13
N LEU A 60 3.78 -2.30 10.83
CA LEU A 60 4.15 -2.15 12.24
C LEU A 60 3.45 -3.18 13.13
N VAL A 61 2.17 -3.47 12.89
CA VAL A 61 1.42 -4.50 13.62
C VAL A 61 2.01 -5.88 13.34
N VAL A 62 2.31 -6.18 12.09
CA VAL A 62 2.98 -7.42 11.68
C VAL A 62 4.36 -7.57 12.33
N ALA A 63 5.09 -6.47 12.48
CA ALA A 63 6.37 -6.43 13.18
C ALA A 63 6.26 -6.52 14.72
N GLY A 64 5.05 -6.50 15.29
CA GLY A 64 4.81 -6.72 16.72
C GLY A 64 4.07 -5.60 17.45
N CYS A 65 3.62 -4.54 16.78
CA CYS A 65 2.82 -3.49 17.42
C CYS A 65 1.45 -4.01 17.87
N ILE A 66 1.15 -3.85 19.16
CA ILE A 66 -0.12 -4.25 19.79
C ILE A 66 -1.13 -3.10 19.92
N MET A 67 -0.92 -1.99 19.22
CA MET A 67 -1.85 -0.84 19.16
C MET A 67 -2.20 -0.21 20.52
N MET A 68 -1.26 -0.19 21.47
CA MET A 68 -1.46 0.41 22.81
C MET A 68 -1.58 1.95 22.81
N ARG A 69 -1.14 2.62 21.74
CA ARG A 69 -1.22 4.09 21.54
C ARG A 69 -0.47 4.95 22.56
N VAL A 70 0.60 4.41 23.15
CA VAL A 70 1.52 5.13 24.04
C VAL A 70 2.84 5.52 23.35
N CYS A 71 2.89 5.50 22.02
CA CYS A 71 4.13 5.68 21.24
C CYS A 71 4.84 7.01 21.54
N HIS A 72 4.12 8.05 21.96
CA HIS A 72 4.64 9.38 22.29
C HIS A 72 5.24 9.48 23.70
N LEU A 73 5.10 8.44 24.52
CA LEU A 73 5.56 8.41 25.92
C LEU A 73 6.90 7.68 26.10
N ASP A 74 7.49 7.15 25.03
CA ASP A 74 8.70 6.31 25.08
C ASP A 74 8.54 5.02 25.93
N THR A 75 7.30 4.55 26.13
CA THR A 75 6.97 3.39 26.97
C THR A 75 6.35 2.23 26.19
N CYS A 76 6.72 2.08 24.91
CA CYS A 76 6.22 0.98 24.08
C CYS A 76 6.56 -0.38 24.72
N PRO A 77 5.56 -1.20 25.12
CA PRO A 77 5.82 -2.42 25.90
C PRO A 77 6.51 -3.53 25.10
N VAL A 78 6.46 -3.43 23.77
CA VAL A 78 6.93 -4.43 22.81
C VAL A 78 8.14 -3.94 21.98
N GLY A 79 8.76 -2.83 22.39
CA GLY A 79 10.01 -2.37 21.78
C GLY A 79 9.91 -1.74 20.38
N VAL A 80 8.70 -1.52 19.84
CA VAL A 80 8.52 -0.96 18.48
C VAL A 80 8.81 0.54 18.43
N ALA A 81 8.18 1.33 19.30
CA ALA A 81 8.26 2.80 19.29
C ALA A 81 8.82 3.30 20.63
N THR A 82 10.08 2.99 20.90
CA THR A 82 10.81 3.43 22.10
C THR A 82 12.30 3.49 21.84
N GLN A 83 12.98 4.45 22.47
CA GLN A 83 14.43 4.59 22.50
C GLN A 83 15.05 4.00 23.78
N ASN A 84 14.24 3.66 24.78
CA ASN A 84 14.69 3.01 26.02
C ASN A 84 15.34 1.64 25.72
N PRO A 85 16.62 1.42 26.10
CA PRO A 85 17.34 0.20 25.75
C PRO A 85 16.68 -1.08 26.31
N VAL A 86 16.17 -1.04 27.54
CA VAL A 86 15.50 -2.20 28.18
C VAL A 86 14.19 -2.55 27.48
N LEU A 87 13.46 -1.56 26.98
CA LEU A 87 12.21 -1.81 26.24
C LEU A 87 12.50 -2.25 24.80
N ARG A 88 13.55 -1.74 24.16
CA ARG A 88 13.98 -2.14 22.81
C ARG A 88 14.38 -3.61 22.74
N GLU A 89 14.96 -4.16 23.80
CA GLU A 89 15.26 -5.60 23.91
C GLU A 89 14.02 -6.50 23.78
N ARG A 90 12.81 -5.94 23.98
CA ARG A 90 11.54 -6.67 23.83
C ARG A 90 11.04 -6.76 22.39
N PHE A 91 11.69 -6.09 21.44
CA PHE A 91 11.30 -6.16 20.04
C PHE A 91 11.61 -7.54 19.46
N THR A 92 10.58 -8.22 18.97
CA THR A 92 10.68 -9.58 18.41
C THR A 92 10.33 -9.64 16.92
N GLY A 93 10.11 -8.49 16.29
CA GLY A 93 9.82 -8.42 14.86
C GLY A 93 10.98 -8.90 14.01
N LYS A 94 10.65 -9.57 12.91
CA LYS A 94 11.63 -10.06 11.93
C LYS A 94 11.25 -9.59 10.52
N ALA A 95 12.25 -9.46 9.65
CA ALA A 95 12.04 -9.01 8.27
C ALA A 95 11.08 -9.93 7.51
N GLU A 96 11.17 -11.23 7.75
CA GLU A 96 10.34 -12.27 7.13
C GLU A 96 8.86 -12.06 7.43
N PHE A 97 8.49 -11.48 8.58
CA PHE A 97 7.09 -11.18 8.89
C PHE A 97 6.53 -10.13 7.94
N VAL A 98 7.31 -9.08 7.67
CA VAL A 98 6.94 -7.98 6.77
C VAL A 98 6.93 -8.47 5.31
N GLU A 99 7.93 -9.25 4.91
CA GLU A 99 7.98 -9.89 3.59
C GLU A 99 6.74 -10.75 3.34
N ASN A 100 6.42 -11.65 4.28
CA ASN A 100 5.24 -12.52 4.18
C ASN A 100 3.94 -11.71 4.09
N PHE A 101 3.82 -10.63 4.87
CA PHE A 101 2.66 -9.74 4.79
C PHE A 101 2.49 -9.16 3.38
N PHE A 102 3.54 -8.62 2.78
CA PHE A 102 3.45 -8.09 1.41
C PHE A 102 3.23 -9.19 0.36
N MET A 103 3.75 -10.40 0.58
CA MET A 103 3.44 -11.56 -0.28
C MET A 103 1.96 -11.91 -0.26
N PHE A 104 1.31 -11.90 0.92
CA PHE A 104 -0.14 -12.12 1.03
C PHE A 104 -0.96 -10.99 0.41
N ILE A 105 -0.57 -9.73 0.60
CA ILE A 105 -1.22 -8.59 -0.07
C ILE A 105 -1.13 -8.74 -1.59
N ALA A 106 0.05 -9.08 -2.11
CA ALA A 106 0.25 -9.25 -3.54
C ALA A 106 -0.54 -10.44 -4.10
N GLU A 107 -0.71 -11.51 -3.33
CA GLU A 107 -1.55 -12.65 -3.68
C GLU A 107 -3.03 -12.26 -3.79
N GLU A 108 -3.56 -11.60 -2.76
CA GLU A 108 -4.96 -11.13 -2.75
C GLU A 108 -5.24 -10.15 -3.93
N VAL A 109 -4.30 -9.26 -4.25
CA VAL A 109 -4.38 -8.39 -5.43
C VAL A 109 -4.46 -9.20 -6.72
N ARG A 110 -3.64 -10.26 -6.88
CA ARG A 110 -3.69 -11.13 -8.06
C ARG A 110 -5.02 -11.87 -8.18
N GLU A 111 -5.59 -12.32 -7.06
CA GLU A 111 -6.90 -12.97 -7.03
C GLU A 111 -8.00 -12.01 -7.49
N TYR A 112 -8.01 -10.76 -7.01
CA TYR A 112 -8.96 -9.75 -7.45
C TYR A 112 -8.79 -9.39 -8.94
N MET A 113 -7.55 -9.27 -9.42
CA MET A 113 -7.29 -9.03 -10.84
C MET A 113 -7.78 -10.19 -11.71
N ALA A 114 -7.60 -11.44 -11.30
CA ALA A 114 -8.12 -12.61 -12.02
C ALA A 114 -9.65 -12.59 -12.09
N GLN A 115 -10.32 -12.21 -11.00
CA GLN A 115 -11.78 -12.06 -10.99
C GLN A 115 -12.24 -10.96 -11.95
N LEU A 116 -11.61 -9.77 -11.93
CA LEU A 116 -11.97 -8.66 -12.82
C LEU A 116 -11.66 -8.94 -14.30
N ALA A 117 -10.57 -9.66 -14.59
CA ALA A 117 -10.21 -10.02 -15.97
C ALA A 117 -11.19 -11.02 -16.59
N SER A 118 -11.84 -11.85 -15.77
CA SER A 118 -12.92 -12.75 -16.23
C SER A 118 -14.23 -12.00 -16.53
N ALA A 119 -14.38 -10.76 -16.08
CA ALA A 119 -15.55 -9.92 -16.32
C ALA A 119 -15.38 -9.08 -17.61
N PRO A 120 -16.26 -9.22 -18.62
CA PRO A 120 -16.07 -8.60 -19.95
C PRO A 120 -16.08 -7.06 -20.00
N SER A 121 -16.47 -6.38 -18.92
CA SER A 121 -16.75 -4.92 -18.91
C SER A 121 -15.81 -4.06 -18.05
N THR A 122 -14.92 -4.65 -17.24
CA THR A 122 -14.05 -3.90 -16.33
C THR A 122 -12.61 -3.89 -16.80
N ARG A 123 -12.22 -2.86 -17.55
CA ARG A 123 -10.80 -2.56 -17.76
C ARG A 123 -10.33 -1.68 -16.60
N PRO A 124 -9.25 -2.04 -15.87
CA PRO A 124 -8.70 -1.13 -14.87
C PRO A 124 -8.21 0.16 -15.56
N SER A 125 -8.01 1.23 -14.80
CA SER A 125 -7.79 2.60 -15.28
C SER A 125 -6.72 2.71 -16.39
N ALA A 126 -6.65 3.84 -17.11
CA ALA A 126 -5.88 4.01 -18.36
C ALA A 126 -4.36 3.66 -18.32
N ARG A 127 -3.79 3.32 -17.16
CA ARG A 127 -2.43 2.80 -16.97
C ARG A 127 -2.36 1.41 -16.32
N SER A 128 -3.43 0.63 -16.43
CA SER A 128 -3.52 -0.75 -15.93
C SER A 128 -2.54 -1.72 -16.58
N ASP A 129 -1.96 -1.34 -17.71
CA ASP A 129 -0.84 -2.03 -18.38
C ASP A 129 0.42 -2.13 -17.50
N ARG A 130 0.66 -1.14 -16.63
CA ARG A 130 1.78 -1.13 -15.66
C ARG A 130 1.62 -2.09 -14.48
N TRP A 131 0.44 -2.69 -14.35
CA TRP A 131 0.03 -3.58 -13.26
C TRP A 131 0.18 -5.04 -13.65
N THR A 132 0.63 -5.29 -14.87
CA THR A 132 1.03 -6.63 -15.27
C THR A 132 2.14 -7.07 -14.30
N PRO A 133 1.97 -8.21 -13.60
CA PRO A 133 3.11 -8.81 -12.90
C PRO A 133 4.23 -9.01 -13.93
N PRO A 134 5.52 -9.02 -13.55
CA PRO A 134 6.61 -9.23 -14.48
C PRO A 134 6.47 -10.59 -15.17
N TRP A 135 5.70 -10.63 -16.26
CA TRP A 135 5.59 -11.76 -17.14
C TRP A 135 6.89 -11.79 -17.93
N ARG A 136 7.63 -12.90 -17.83
CA ARG A 136 8.83 -13.13 -18.64
C ARG A 136 8.42 -13.34 -20.10
N GLY A 137 8.15 -12.25 -20.80
CA GLY A 137 8.25 -12.21 -22.26
C GLY A 137 9.73 -12.18 -22.69
N PRO A 138 10.02 -12.50 -23.97
CA PRO A 138 11.39 -12.63 -24.46
C PRO A 138 12.26 -11.36 -24.38
N THR A 139 11.66 -10.21 -24.04
CA THR A 139 12.30 -8.88 -24.13
C THR A 139 12.77 -8.30 -22.78
N GLY A 140 12.65 -9.03 -21.67
CA GLY A 140 13.51 -8.87 -20.50
C GLY A 140 13.49 -7.53 -19.72
N ARG A 141 12.54 -6.62 -19.94
CA ARG A 141 12.44 -5.40 -19.11
C ARG A 141 11.64 -5.67 -17.83
N ARG A 142 12.36 -5.64 -16.71
CA ARG A 142 11.82 -5.70 -15.35
C ARG A 142 11.37 -4.29 -14.93
N THR A 143 10.08 -4.07 -14.75
CA THR A 143 9.62 -3.14 -13.72
C THR A 143 9.54 -3.94 -12.43
N ALA A 144 10.50 -3.72 -11.54
CA ALA A 144 10.56 -4.39 -10.26
C ALA A 144 9.46 -3.83 -9.34
N TRP A 145 8.60 -4.71 -8.87
CA TRP A 145 7.84 -4.52 -7.64
C TRP A 145 8.62 -5.19 -6.51
N ILE A 146 9.73 -4.55 -6.09
CA ILE A 146 10.35 -4.54 -4.74
C ILE A 146 11.19 -3.26 -4.68
#